data_AF-E4Z4A9-F1
#
_entry.id   AF-E4Z4A9-F1
#
_cell.length_a   1.000
_cell.length_b   1.000
_cell.length_c   1.000
_cell.angle_alpha   90.00
_cell.angle_beta   90.00
_cell.angle_gamma   90.00
#
_symmetry.space_group_name_H-M   'P 1'
#
loop_
_entity.id
_entity.type
_entity.pdbx_description
1 polymer ?
#
loop_
_entity_poly.entity_id
_entity_poly.type
_entity_poly.pdbx_seq_one_letter_code
_entity_poly.pdbx_strand_id
1 'polypeptide(L)'
;MDNFEVQGKGVSACGGNENGCQVIVDSGTSLLAVPKNLAEEINHAIGAFQFANGEWIVPCRHMDTMPDIDFTLNGKVYTLTPEDYVMKIAAEGQEQCISGFMGMDIPPPAGPLWILGDVFMGKYYTAFDFDNNRVGFADLA
;
A
#
# COMPACT_ATOMS: atom_id res chain seq x y z
N MET A 1 12.49 -2.24 0.60
CA MET A 1 11.84 -1.59 -0.55
C MET A 1 12.72 -0.45 -0.98
N ASP A 2 12.99 -0.38 -2.27
CA ASP A 2 14.01 0.50 -2.84
C ASP A 2 13.40 1.84 -3.24
N ASN A 3 12.18 1.82 -3.77
CA ASN A 3 11.46 3.03 -4.19
C ASN A 3 9.94 2.84 -4.12
N PHE A 4 9.21 3.95 -4.06
CA PHE A 4 7.75 4.00 -4.15
C PHE A 4 7.32 5.29 -4.86
N GLU A 5 6.45 5.15 -5.85
CA GLU A 5 6.07 6.25 -6.73
C GLU A 5 4.55 6.32 -6.91
N VAL A 6 4.03 7.54 -6.96
CA VAL A 6 2.65 7.85 -7.32
C VAL A 6 2.69 8.70 -8.58
N GLN A 7 2.07 8.26 -9.69
CA GLN A 7 2.17 8.93 -10.99
C GLN A 7 3.60 9.09 -11.52
N GLY A 8 4.48 8.11 -11.26
CA GLY A 8 5.90 8.22 -11.63
C GLY A 8 6.64 9.38 -10.93
N LYS A 9 6.07 9.92 -9.85
CA LYS A 9 6.75 10.86 -8.96
C LYS A 9 7.14 10.11 -7.71
N GLY A 10 8.44 10.07 -7.44
CA GLY A 10 8.97 9.58 -6.18
C GLY A 10 8.38 10.34 -5.00
N VAL A 11 7.80 9.58 -4.07
CA VAL A 11 7.40 10.08 -2.75
C VAL A 11 8.52 9.74 -1.78
N SER A 12 8.74 10.53 -0.71
CA SER A 12 9.76 10.22 0.32
C SER A 12 9.32 9.06 1.23
N ALA A 13 8.98 7.93 0.61
CA ALA A 13 8.45 6.72 1.21
C ALA A 13 9.34 6.10 2.27
N CYS A 14 10.66 6.31 2.12
CA CYS A 14 11.68 5.79 3.02
C CYS A 14 12.33 6.89 3.87
N GLY A 15 11.68 8.05 4.02
CA GLY A 15 12.15 9.13 4.91
C GLY A 15 13.52 9.69 4.53
N GLY A 16 13.86 9.70 3.24
CA GLY A 16 15.16 10.13 2.73
C GLY A 16 16.31 9.11 2.89
N ASN A 17 16.04 7.88 3.30
CA ASN A 17 17.05 6.83 3.34
C ASN A 17 17.36 6.29 1.94
N GLU A 18 18.60 6.50 1.49
CA GLU A 18 19.09 6.04 0.18
C GLU A 18 19.16 4.51 0.05
N ASN A 19 19.17 3.79 1.18
CA ASN A 19 19.15 2.32 1.19
C ASN A 19 17.73 1.73 1.16
N GLY A 20 16.71 2.58 1.01
CA GLY A 20 15.31 2.17 1.05
C GLY A 20 14.75 2.02 2.46
N CYS A 21 13.59 1.38 2.58
CA CYS A 21 12.85 1.21 3.82
C CYS A 21 12.44 -0.23 4.09
N GLN A 22 12.24 -0.51 5.38
CA GLN A 22 11.82 -1.81 5.87
C GLN A 22 10.35 -2.05 5.56
N VAL A 23 10.06 -3.28 5.16
CA VAL A 23 8.73 -3.72 4.77
C VAL A 23 8.50 -5.11 5.36
N ILE A 24 7.31 -5.33 5.90
CA ILE A 24 6.80 -6.64 6.28
C ILE A 24 5.70 -7.01 5.30
N VAL A 25 5.68 -8.28 4.88
CA VAL A 25 4.56 -8.86 4.12
C VAL A 25 3.71 -9.64 5.11
N ASP A 26 2.44 -9.27 5.24
CA ASP A 26 1.60 -9.73 6.34
C ASP A 26 0.17 -10.05 5.88
N SER A 27 -0.13 -11.34 5.74
CA SER A 27 -1.49 -11.81 5.46
C SER A 27 -2.48 -11.57 6.61
N GLY A 28 -2.01 -11.14 7.78
CA GLY A 28 -2.86 -10.74 8.90
C GLY A 28 -3.39 -9.31 8.81
N THR A 29 -2.91 -8.53 7.82
CA THR A 29 -3.30 -7.14 7.61
C THR A 29 -4.01 -7.00 6.26
N SER A 30 -5.21 -6.42 6.22
CA SER A 30 -5.96 -6.28 4.96
C SER A 30 -5.43 -5.15 4.06
N LEU A 31 -5.04 -4.03 4.63
CA LEU A 31 -4.62 -2.82 3.90
C LEU A 31 -3.09 -2.72 3.83
N LEU A 32 -2.60 -1.70 3.11
CA LEU A 32 -1.22 -1.24 3.17
C LEU A 32 -1.08 -0.30 4.38
N ALA A 33 -0.35 -0.70 5.41
CA ALA A 33 -0.10 0.16 6.56
C ALA A 33 1.23 0.90 6.39
N VAL A 34 1.19 2.23 6.46
CA VAL A 34 2.35 3.10 6.27
C VAL A 34 2.39 4.17 7.37
N PRO A 35 3.54 4.83 7.62
CA PRO A 35 3.63 5.94 8.57
C PRO A 35 2.56 7.01 8.27
N LYS A 36 1.93 7.58 9.32
CA LYS A 36 0.73 8.42 9.13
C LYS A 36 0.94 9.63 8.21
N ASN A 37 2.08 10.30 8.35
CA ASN A 37 2.44 11.44 7.51
C ASN A 37 2.50 11.06 6.03
N LEU A 38 2.98 9.85 5.74
CA LEU A 38 3.06 9.35 4.38
C LEU A 38 1.69 8.87 3.88
N ALA A 39 0.89 8.24 4.74
CA ALA A 39 -0.48 7.89 4.40
C ALA A 39 -1.27 9.15 4.01
N GLU A 40 -1.12 10.25 4.75
CA GLU A 40 -1.74 11.54 4.41
C GLU A 40 -1.31 12.04 3.02
N GLU A 41 -0.01 12.01 2.71
CA GLU A 41 0.53 12.43 1.40
C GLU A 41 -0.02 11.58 0.26
N ILE A 42 0.03 10.25 0.39
CA ILE A 42 -0.47 9.30 -0.62
C ILE A 42 -1.97 9.48 -0.81
N ASN A 43 -2.73 9.51 0.29
CA ASN A 43 -4.17 9.61 0.24
C ASN A 43 -4.63 10.94 -0.39
N HIS A 44 -3.95 12.06 -0.10
CA HIS A 44 -4.22 13.31 -0.79
C HIS A 44 -3.91 13.24 -2.28
N ALA A 45 -2.81 12.58 -2.68
CA ALA A 45 -2.44 12.42 -4.09
C ALA A 45 -3.47 11.62 -4.90
N ILE A 46 -4.16 10.67 -4.27
CA ILE A 46 -5.22 9.86 -4.91
C ILE A 46 -6.64 10.43 -4.69
N GLY A 47 -6.77 11.62 -4.08
CA GLY A 47 -8.05 12.29 -3.87
C GLY A 47 -8.93 11.67 -2.76
N ALA A 48 -8.32 10.91 -1.84
CA ALA A 48 -8.99 10.35 -0.69
C ALA A 48 -9.17 11.38 0.43
N PHE A 49 -10.14 11.12 1.30
CA PHE A 49 -10.43 11.93 2.49
C PHE A 49 -10.47 11.05 3.73
N GLN A 50 -10.00 11.62 4.85
CA GLN A 50 -9.81 10.86 6.08
C GLN A 50 -11.15 10.35 6.61
N PHE A 51 -11.14 9.09 7.03
CA PHE A 51 -12.25 8.44 7.70
C PHE A 51 -11.87 8.15 9.17
N ALA A 52 -12.37 7.07 9.76
CA ALA A 52 -12.05 6.68 11.12
C ALA A 52 -10.76 5.84 11.20
N ASN A 53 -10.12 5.81 12.37
CA ASN A 53 -9.05 4.86 12.71
C ASN A 53 -7.84 4.82 11.75
N GLY A 54 -7.54 5.92 11.05
CA GLY A 54 -6.43 5.99 10.09
C GLY A 54 -6.77 5.45 8.70
N GLU A 55 -8.01 5.03 8.47
CA GLU A 55 -8.55 4.67 7.16
C GLU A 55 -8.97 5.93 6.37
N TRP A 56 -9.04 5.77 5.06
CA TRP A 56 -9.38 6.84 4.12
C TRP A 56 -10.36 6.32 3.09
N ILE A 57 -11.20 7.20 2.57
CA ILE A 57 -12.22 6.87 1.58
C ILE A 57 -12.05 7.72 0.33
N VAL A 58 -12.35 7.13 -0.82
CA VAL A 58 -12.33 7.79 -2.14
C VAL A 58 -13.73 7.79 -2.75
N PRO A 59 -14.10 8.78 -3.58
CA PRO A 59 -15.33 8.69 -4.34
C PRO A 59 -15.24 7.55 -5.36
N CYS A 60 -16.07 6.50 -5.23
CA CYS A 60 -16.05 5.33 -6.13
C CYS A 60 -16.09 5.69 -7.61
N ARG A 61 -16.80 6.76 -7.97
CA ARG A 61 -16.91 7.27 -9.35
C ARG A 61 -15.63 7.87 -9.94
N HIS A 62 -14.59 8.08 -9.14
CA HIS A 62 -13.33 8.70 -9.59
C HIS A 62 -12.20 7.69 -9.78
N MET A 63 -12.44 6.39 -9.56
CA MET A 63 -11.41 5.34 -9.67
C MET A 63 -10.71 5.35 -11.04
N ASP A 64 -11.45 5.53 -12.13
CA ASP A 64 -10.92 5.57 -13.50
C ASP A 64 -9.91 6.72 -13.75
N THR A 65 -9.84 7.70 -12.84
CA THR A 65 -8.91 8.84 -12.93
C THR A 65 -7.79 8.79 -11.90
N MET A 66 -7.81 7.79 -11.02
CA MET A 66 -6.80 7.61 -9.99
C MET A 66 -5.52 7.02 -10.61
N PRO A 67 -4.36 7.31 -10.03
CA PRO A 67 -3.10 6.90 -10.64
C PRO A 67 -2.72 5.46 -10.31
N ASP A 68 -1.90 4.86 -11.15
CA ASP A 68 -1.15 3.67 -10.78
C ASP A 68 -0.10 4.02 -9.71
N ILE A 69 0.20 3.03 -8.87
CA ILE A 69 1.17 3.13 -7.78
C ILE A 69 2.23 2.06 -7.95
N ASP A 70 3.49 2.46 -7.93
CA ASP A 70 4.62 1.58 -8.19
C ASP A 70 5.44 1.35 -6.91
N PHE A 71 5.69 0.08 -6.61
CA PHE A 71 6.61 -0.38 -5.58
C PHE A 71 7.84 -0.98 -6.24
N THR A 72 9.04 -0.51 -5.89
CA THR A 72 10.29 -1.16 -6.34
C THR A 72 10.85 -2.02 -5.21
N LEU A 73 10.85 -3.35 -5.42
CA LEU A 73 11.38 -4.33 -4.48
C LEU A 73 12.50 -5.13 -5.15
N ASN A 74 13.73 -4.99 -4.64
CA ASN A 74 14.92 -5.65 -5.16
C ASN A 74 15.12 -5.40 -6.67
N GLY A 75 14.97 -4.14 -7.08
CA GLY A 75 15.12 -3.67 -8.46
C GLY A 75 13.99 -4.04 -9.42
N LYS A 76 12.93 -4.74 -8.96
CA LYS A 76 11.74 -5.06 -9.76
C LYS A 76 10.58 -4.14 -9.36
N VAL A 77 9.87 -3.62 -10.36
CA VAL A 77 8.66 -2.81 -10.19
C VAL A 77 7.44 -3.71 -10.06
N TYR A 78 6.59 -3.37 -9.09
CA TYR A 78 5.29 -3.97 -8.81
C TYR A 78 4.25 -2.84 -8.80
N THR A 79 3.37 -2.82 -9.81
CA THR A 79 2.34 -1.80 -10.00
C THR A 79 1.02 -2.24 -9.39
N LEU A 80 0.35 -1.34 -8.67
CA LEU A 80 -1.05 -1.47 -8.26
C LEU A 80 -1.90 -0.45 -9.03
N THR A 81 -2.93 -0.92 -9.72
CA THR A 81 -3.95 -0.09 -10.35
C THR A 81 -5.01 0.34 -9.32
N PRO A 82 -5.84 1.35 -9.60
CA PRO A 82 -6.95 1.74 -8.71
C PRO A 82 -7.83 0.57 -8.28
N GLU A 83 -8.07 -0.41 -9.17
CA GLU A 83 -8.81 -1.63 -8.87
C GLU A 83 -8.10 -2.54 -7.86
N ASP A 84 -6.76 -2.51 -7.82
CA ASP A 84 -5.96 -3.31 -6.91
C ASP A 84 -5.88 -2.68 -5.51
N TYR A 85 -5.78 -1.34 -5.43
CA TYR A 85 -5.60 -0.64 -4.15
C TYR A 85 -6.84 0.07 -3.61
N VAL A 86 -8.01 -0.01 -4.25
CA VAL A 86 -9.26 0.53 -3.69
C VAL A 86 -10.21 -0.62 -3.35
N MET A 87 -10.55 -0.74 -2.08
CA MET A 87 -11.47 -1.76 -1.58
C MET A 87 -12.91 -1.26 -1.66
N LYS A 88 -13.76 -1.96 -2.42
CA LYS A 88 -15.20 -1.69 -2.50
C LYS A 88 -15.93 -2.52 -1.45
N ILE A 89 -16.61 -1.85 -0.52
CA ILE A 89 -17.46 -2.50 0.48
C ILE A 89 -18.90 -2.04 0.33
N ALA A 90 -19.84 -2.94 0.62
CA ALA A 90 -21.25 -2.60 0.73
C ALA A 90 -21.59 -2.38 2.21
N ALA A 91 -21.83 -1.12 2.59
CA ALA A 91 -22.24 -0.75 3.94
C ALA A 91 -23.64 -0.12 3.89
N GLU A 92 -24.58 -0.66 4.65
CA GLU A 92 -25.96 -0.12 4.74
C GLU A 92 -26.68 0.05 3.39
N GLY A 93 -26.34 -0.79 2.40
CA GLY A 93 -26.91 -0.72 1.05
C GLY A 93 -26.30 0.35 0.15
N GLN A 94 -25.22 1.01 0.58
CA GLN A 94 -24.41 1.92 -0.21
C GLN A 94 -23.01 1.34 -0.47
N GLU A 95 -22.50 1.56 -1.68
CA GLU A 95 -21.12 1.24 -2.02
C GLU A 95 -20.20 2.31 -1.42
N GLN A 96 -19.21 1.87 -0.64
CA GLN A 96 -18.13 2.70 -0.13
C GLN A 96 -16.80 2.19 -0.69
N CYS A 97 -15.95 3.12 -1.12
CA CYS A 97 -14.63 2.81 -1.63
C CYS A 97 -13.58 3.29 -0.62
N ILE A 98 -12.93 2.33 0.01
CA ILE A 98 -11.88 2.54 1.00
C ILE A 98 -10.53 2.52 0.28
N SER A 99 -9.69 3.50 0.58
CA SER A 99 -8.30 3.51 0.14
C SER A 99 -7.54 2.35 0.78
N GLY A 100 -6.76 1.66 -0.04
CA GLY A 100 -5.86 0.60 0.40
C GLY A 100 -4.72 1.09 1.30
N PHE A 101 -4.55 2.40 1.50
CA PHE A 101 -3.51 2.99 2.33
C PHE A 101 -4.06 3.50 3.65
N MET A 102 -3.64 2.86 4.75
CA MET A 102 -3.95 3.30 6.10
C MET A 102 -2.72 3.87 6.82
N GLY A 103 -2.95 4.87 7.67
CA GLY A 103 -1.90 5.48 8.48
C GLY A 103 -1.72 4.78 9.83
N MET A 104 -0.56 4.16 10.04
CA MET A 104 -0.20 3.51 11.29
C MET A 104 1.28 3.77 11.65
N ASP A 105 1.52 4.34 12.83
CA ASP A 105 2.88 4.54 13.34
C ASP A 105 3.27 3.36 14.23
N ILE A 106 4.23 2.56 13.77
CA ILE A 106 4.78 1.45 14.56
C ILE A 106 5.96 1.98 15.39
N PRO A 107 5.92 1.91 16.72
CA PRO A 107 6.97 2.46 17.56
C PRO A 107 8.28 1.64 17.49
N PRO A 108 9.41 2.23 17.87
CA PRO A 108 10.66 1.50 18.08
C PRO A 108 10.48 0.35 19.10
N PRO A 109 11.21 -0.77 18.96
CA PRO A 109 12.32 -1.00 18.01
C PRO A 109 11.89 -1.54 16.65
N ALA A 110 10.59 -1.79 16.43
CA ALA A 110 10.13 -2.42 15.21
C ALA A 110 10.02 -1.43 14.04
N GLY A 111 9.43 -0.25 14.26
CA GLY A 111 9.24 0.75 13.20
C GLY A 111 10.31 1.87 13.17
N PRO A 112 10.25 2.76 12.16
CA PRO A 112 9.21 2.85 11.15
C PRO A 112 9.34 1.76 10.06
N LEU A 113 8.23 1.13 9.70
CA LEU A 113 8.16 0.13 8.63
C LEU A 113 6.85 0.22 7.88
N TRP A 114 6.81 -0.39 6.70
CA TRP A 114 5.60 -0.60 5.92
C TRP A 114 5.06 -2.01 6.13
N ILE A 115 3.74 -2.17 6.04
CA ILE A 115 3.11 -3.49 5.95
C ILE A 115 2.44 -3.61 4.59
N LEU A 116 2.87 -4.60 3.80
CA LEU A 116 2.21 -5.04 2.57
C LEU A 116 1.22 -6.14 2.94
N GLY A 117 -0.04 -5.74 3.11
CA GLY A 117 -1.15 -6.63 3.43
C GLY A 117 -1.82 -7.26 2.20
N ASP A 118 -3.07 -7.67 2.40
CA ASP A 118 -3.89 -8.33 1.37
C ASP A 118 -4.06 -7.49 0.10
N VAL A 119 -4.05 -6.16 0.18
CA VAL A 119 -4.05 -5.29 -1.02
C VAL A 119 -2.89 -5.62 -1.96
N PHE A 120 -1.69 -5.82 -1.43
CA PHE A 120 -0.52 -6.18 -2.26
C PHE A 120 -0.54 -7.68 -2.61
N MET A 121 -0.78 -8.53 -1.61
CA MET A 121 -0.74 -9.99 -1.75
C MET A 121 -1.89 -10.54 -2.60
N GLY A 122 -3.00 -9.80 -2.72
CA GLY A 122 -4.15 -10.12 -3.55
C GLY A 122 -3.88 -9.87 -5.04
N LYS A 123 -2.94 -8.99 -5.38
CA LYS A 123 -2.46 -8.79 -6.75
C LYS A 123 -1.29 -9.72 -7.10
N TYR A 124 -0.37 -9.90 -6.16
CA TYR A 124 0.85 -10.67 -6.37
C TYR A 124 0.85 -11.95 -5.55
N TYR A 125 0.90 -13.09 -6.24
CA TYR A 125 1.11 -14.38 -5.59
C TYR A 125 2.37 -14.30 -4.74
N THR A 126 2.23 -14.56 -3.45
CA THR A 126 3.29 -14.41 -2.46
C THR A 126 3.69 -15.77 -1.92
N ALA A 127 4.96 -16.13 -2.09
CA ALA A 127 5.54 -17.35 -1.55
C ALA A 127 6.52 -17.03 -0.41
N PHE A 128 6.30 -17.63 0.75
CA PHE A 128 7.20 -17.55 1.90
C PHE A 128 8.11 -18.78 1.90
N ASP A 129 9.38 -18.59 1.55
CA ASP A 129 10.40 -19.64 1.51
C ASP A 129 11.24 -19.56 2.79
N PHE A 130 10.77 -20.30 3.80
CA PHE A 130 11.39 -20.33 5.12
C PHE A 130 12.80 -20.92 5.10
N ASP A 131 13.01 -21.98 4.30
CA ASP A 131 14.30 -22.66 4.21
C ASP A 131 15.41 -21.74 3.70
N ASN A 132 15.06 -20.80 2.82
CA ASN A 132 16.01 -19.83 2.25
C ASN A 132 15.86 -18.41 2.80
N ASN A 133 15.03 -18.20 3.84
CA ASN A 133 14.75 -16.89 4.45
C ASN A 133 14.42 -15.80 3.43
N ARG A 134 13.49 -16.07 2.50
CA ARG A 134 13.11 -15.12 1.45
C ARG A 134 11.62 -15.14 1.17
N VAL A 135 11.14 -14.04 0.59
CA VAL A 135 9.78 -13.92 0.05
C VAL A 135 9.89 -13.74 -1.45
N GLY A 136 9.06 -14.45 -2.21
CA GLY A 136 8.96 -14.35 -3.66
C GLY A 136 7.58 -13.85 -4.09
N PHE A 137 7.56 -13.08 -5.17
CA PHE A 137 6.34 -12.52 -5.75
C PHE A 137 6.22 -12.85 -7.23
N ALA A 138 5.00 -13.14 -7.68
CA ALA A 138 4.67 -13.37 -9.09
C ALA A 138 3.32 -12.76 -9.45
N ASP A 139 3.12 -12.44 -10.74
CA ASP A 139 1.81 -12.05 -11.25
C ASP A 139 0.82 -13.21 -11.12
N LEU A 140 -0.42 -12.92 -10.74
CA LEU A 140 -1.50 -13.90 -10.78
C LEU A 140 -1.88 -14.25 -12.23
N ALA A 141 -2.27 -15.51 -12.45
CA ALA A 141 -2.60 -16.07 -13.76
C ALA A 141 -4.05 -15.74 -14.21
#